data_AF-A0A0Q9IW87-F1
#
_entry.id   AF-A0A0Q9IW87-F1
#
_cell.length_a   1.000
_cell.length_b   1.000
_cell.length_c   1.000
_cell.angle_alpha   90.00
_cell.angle_beta   90.00
_cell.angle_gamma   90.00
#
_symmetry.space_group_name_H-M   'P 1'
#
loop_
_entity.id
_entity.type
_entity.pdbx_description
1 polymer ?
#
loop_
_entity_poly.entity_id
_entity_poly.type
_entity_poly.pdbx_seq_one_letter_code
_entity_poly.pdbx_strand_id
1 'polypeptide(L)'
;MLPTTCEDLFPESTEAALTAEGLEPLGDTSGAEGYGASDPSLQAMIEANESVSCTWVLPGSERGLSTSVTIVSDADREAVAAALLAAGFAQTSAVGEYYSMESGGEFPHTETHALYEDFWVATLDGFGTSASLYTEDAMGTVNQLNF
;
A
#
# COMPACT_ATOMS: atom_id res chain seq x y z
N MET A 1 -3.09 -8.74 -13.44
CA MET A 1 -2.37 -7.66 -14.17
C MET A 1 -2.38 -6.40 -13.33
N LEU A 2 -1.39 -5.52 -13.43
CA LEU A 2 -1.38 -4.27 -12.65
C LEU A 2 -2.50 -3.32 -13.10
N PRO A 3 -3.05 -2.50 -12.18
CA PRO A 3 -3.99 -1.44 -12.53
C PRO A 3 -3.33 -0.44 -13.49
N THR A 4 -4.09 0.03 -14.47
CA THR A 4 -3.57 0.93 -15.52
C THR A 4 -3.48 2.38 -15.09
N THR A 5 -4.30 2.78 -14.11
CA THR A 5 -4.33 4.12 -13.55
C THR A 5 -4.54 4.03 -12.04
N CYS A 6 -4.20 5.10 -11.32
CA CYS A 6 -4.41 5.13 -9.87
C CYS A 6 -5.88 5.26 -9.49
N GLU A 7 -6.68 5.82 -10.39
CA GLU A 7 -8.13 5.86 -10.29
C GLU A 7 -8.75 4.45 -10.37
N ASP A 8 -8.09 3.51 -11.04
CA ASP A 8 -8.55 2.13 -11.11
C ASP A 8 -8.24 1.34 -9.84
N LEU A 9 -7.34 1.81 -8.96
CA LEU A 9 -6.86 1.05 -7.80
C LEU A 9 -7.90 1.00 -6.67
N PHE A 10 -8.60 2.10 -6.44
CA PHE A 10 -9.58 2.24 -5.37
C PHE A 10 -11.01 2.24 -5.91
N PRO A 11 -11.98 1.69 -5.17
CA PRO A 11 -13.38 1.85 -5.54
C PRO A 11 -13.81 3.32 -5.41
N GLU A 12 -14.83 3.73 -6.17
CA GLU A 12 -15.37 5.10 -6.19
C GLU A 12 -15.71 5.63 -4.78
N SER A 13 -16.15 4.74 -3.88
CA SER A 13 -16.44 5.10 -2.48
C SER A 13 -15.20 5.57 -1.71
N THR A 14 -14.04 5.00 -2.01
CA THR A 14 -12.77 5.28 -1.33
C THR A 14 -12.17 6.57 -1.87
N GLU A 15 -12.24 6.78 -3.19
CA GLU A 15 -11.88 8.07 -3.79
C GLU A 15 -12.75 9.22 -3.25
N ALA A 16 -14.06 8.99 -3.13
CA ALA A 16 -14.97 9.98 -2.58
C ALA A 16 -14.64 10.31 -1.11
N ALA A 17 -14.21 9.33 -0.31
CA ALA A 17 -13.77 9.55 1.07
C ALA A 17 -12.48 10.38 1.12
N LEU A 18 -11.46 10.01 0.34
CA LEU A 18 -10.19 10.75 0.26
C LEU A 18 -10.40 12.20 -0.19
N THR A 19 -11.25 12.40 -1.20
CA THR A 19 -11.60 13.74 -1.70
C THR A 19 -12.38 14.54 -0.66
N ALA A 20 -13.27 13.91 0.11
CA ALA A 20 -14.01 14.57 1.18
C ALA A 20 -13.11 15.03 2.34
N GLU A 21 -12.00 14.32 2.58
CA GLU A 21 -10.93 14.76 3.49
C GLU A 21 -10.06 15.90 2.92
N GLY A 22 -10.21 16.20 1.63
CA GLY A 22 -9.44 17.22 0.91
C GLY A 22 -8.09 16.72 0.37
N LEU A 23 -7.87 15.40 0.34
CA LEU A 23 -6.69 14.85 -0.32
C LEU A 23 -6.84 14.96 -1.85
N GLU A 24 -5.73 15.26 -2.51
CA GLU A 24 -5.60 15.35 -3.95
C GLU A 24 -4.73 14.19 -4.47
N PRO A 25 -5.14 13.51 -5.56
CA PRO A 25 -4.34 12.44 -6.14
C PRO A 25 -3.12 13.03 -6.86
N LEU A 26 -1.94 12.42 -6.64
CA LEU A 26 -0.72 12.71 -7.39
C LEU A 26 -0.51 11.78 -8.58
N GLY A 27 -1.35 10.73 -8.71
CA GLY A 27 -1.22 9.70 -9.72
C GLY A 27 -0.15 8.66 -9.35
N ASP A 28 0.38 7.98 -10.38
CA ASP A 28 1.44 6.99 -10.21
C ASP A 28 2.78 7.70 -9.92
N THR A 29 3.31 7.44 -8.74
CA THR A 29 4.59 7.92 -8.23
C THR A 29 5.62 6.80 -8.14
N SER A 30 5.44 5.68 -8.84
CA SER A 30 6.47 4.64 -8.97
C SER A 30 7.80 5.24 -9.43
N GLY A 31 8.89 4.95 -8.73
CA GLY A 31 10.20 5.54 -8.96
C GLY A 31 10.49 6.82 -8.15
N ALA A 32 9.54 7.27 -7.30
CA ALA A 32 9.70 8.36 -6.34
C ALA A 32 9.61 7.84 -4.89
N GLU A 33 9.88 8.71 -3.91
CA GLU A 33 9.93 8.30 -2.50
C GLU A 33 8.55 7.89 -1.94
N GLY A 34 8.52 6.87 -1.07
CA GLY A 34 7.36 6.52 -0.23
C GLY A 34 6.79 5.11 -0.41
N TYR A 35 6.56 4.66 -1.66
CA TYR A 35 6.10 3.31 -2.05
C TYR A 35 5.06 2.58 -1.17
N GLY A 36 4.29 3.29 -0.35
CA GLY A 36 3.40 2.66 0.62
C GLY A 36 4.13 1.79 1.66
N ALA A 37 5.44 1.99 1.85
CA ALA A 37 6.24 1.25 2.81
C ALA A 37 7.22 2.16 3.56
N SER A 38 7.38 2.01 4.87
CA SER A 38 8.35 2.80 5.66
C SER A 38 9.72 2.14 5.81
N ASP A 39 9.79 0.80 5.74
CA ASP A 39 11.06 0.06 5.83
C ASP A 39 11.86 0.17 4.51
N PRO A 40 13.12 0.63 4.53
CA PRO A 40 13.91 0.78 3.30
C PRO A 40 14.14 -0.52 2.53
N SER A 41 14.16 -1.67 3.21
CA SER A 41 14.33 -2.97 2.57
C SER A 41 13.08 -3.34 1.77
N LEU A 42 11.89 -3.03 2.31
CA LEU A 42 10.62 -3.23 1.61
C LEU A 42 10.52 -2.29 0.39
N GLN A 43 10.88 -1.02 0.54
CA GLN A 43 10.93 -0.07 -0.57
C GLN A 43 11.84 -0.57 -1.71
N ALA A 44 13.03 -1.04 -1.38
CA ALA A 44 13.95 -1.60 -2.38
C ALA A 44 13.40 -2.84 -3.09
N MET A 45 12.58 -3.67 -2.41
CA MET A 45 11.90 -4.81 -3.05
C MET A 45 10.79 -4.35 -4.01
N ILE A 46 10.06 -3.28 -3.68
CA ILE A 46 9.04 -2.69 -4.58
C ILE A 46 9.71 -2.12 -5.82
N GLU A 47 10.82 -1.40 -5.66
CA GLU A 47 11.59 -0.82 -6.77
C GLU A 47 12.20 -1.86 -7.71
N ALA A 48 12.58 -3.03 -7.18
CA ALA A 48 13.18 -4.10 -7.96
C ALA A 48 12.16 -4.88 -8.81
N ASN A 49 10.86 -4.68 -8.59
CA ASN A 49 9.78 -5.41 -9.21
C ASN A 49 8.85 -4.49 -10.02
N GLU A 50 8.04 -5.08 -10.90
CA GLU A 50 7.03 -4.34 -11.64
C GLU A 50 5.94 -3.86 -10.66
N SER A 51 5.75 -2.54 -10.55
CA SER A 51 4.84 -1.93 -9.58
C SER A 51 4.19 -0.65 -10.06
N VAL A 52 3.00 -0.37 -9.52
CA VAL A 52 2.27 0.91 -9.62
C VAL A 52 2.12 1.47 -8.21
N SER A 53 2.44 2.74 -7.98
CA SER A 53 2.45 3.36 -6.66
C SER A 53 1.58 4.61 -6.64
N CYS A 54 0.39 4.50 -6.06
CA CYS A 54 -0.60 5.57 -6.07
C CYS A 54 -0.55 6.39 -4.80
N THR A 55 -0.35 7.71 -4.96
CA THR A 55 -0.22 8.63 -3.82
C THR A 55 -1.32 9.67 -3.81
N TRP A 56 -1.88 9.92 -2.63
CA TRP A 56 -2.82 10.99 -2.32
C TRP A 56 -2.24 11.87 -1.21
N VAL A 57 -2.35 13.19 -1.34
CA VAL A 57 -1.78 14.13 -0.36
C VAL A 57 -2.76 15.22 0.00
N LEU A 58 -2.74 15.69 1.24
CA LEU A 58 -3.45 16.90 1.63
C LEU A 58 -2.53 18.11 1.43
N PRO A 59 -2.83 19.05 0.51
CA PRO A 59 -1.94 20.17 0.22
C PRO A 59 -1.66 21.04 1.45
N GLY A 60 -0.37 21.34 1.69
CA GLY A 60 0.06 22.13 2.85
C GLY A 60 0.06 21.36 4.18
N SER A 61 -0.03 20.04 4.14
CA SER A 61 0.01 19.13 5.28
C SER A 61 0.96 17.95 5.02
N GLU A 62 1.28 17.20 6.06
CA GLU A 62 2.05 15.94 6.02
C GLU A 62 1.13 14.70 5.93
N ARG A 63 -0.19 14.91 5.94
CA ARG A 63 -1.19 13.88 5.68
C ARG A 63 -1.05 13.38 4.25
N GLY A 64 -0.80 12.08 4.10
CA GLY A 64 -0.76 11.44 2.80
C GLY A 64 -1.02 9.94 2.90
N LEU A 65 -1.48 9.37 1.80
CA LEU A 65 -1.69 7.95 1.61
C LEU A 65 -0.88 7.52 0.39
N SER A 66 -0.04 6.51 0.55
CA SER A 66 0.64 5.86 -0.57
C SER A 66 0.30 4.38 -0.57
N THR A 67 -0.19 3.88 -1.70
CA THR A 67 -0.47 2.46 -1.90
C THR A 67 0.22 1.96 -3.15
N SER A 68 1.08 0.96 -3.01
CA SER A 68 1.74 0.28 -4.12
C SER A 68 1.17 -1.09 -4.35
N VAL A 69 1.03 -1.47 -5.63
CA VAL A 69 0.75 -2.83 -6.06
C VAL A 69 1.95 -3.33 -6.84
N THR A 70 2.54 -4.43 -6.39
CA THR A 70 3.76 -5.00 -6.93
C THR A 70 3.51 -6.44 -7.35
N ILE A 71 3.95 -6.81 -8.56
CA ILE A 71 3.98 -8.21 -8.99
C ILE A 71 5.19 -8.87 -8.32
N VAL A 72 4.97 -9.99 -7.63
CA VAL A 72 5.99 -10.74 -6.90
C VAL A 72 5.99 -12.21 -7.31
N SER A 73 7.17 -12.81 -7.38
CA SER A 73 7.29 -14.27 -7.49
C SER A 73 6.97 -14.94 -6.15
N ASP A 74 6.74 -16.26 -6.13
CA ASP A 74 6.59 -17.01 -4.87
C ASP A 74 7.80 -16.83 -3.93
N ALA A 75 9.01 -16.76 -4.50
CA ALA A 75 10.23 -16.57 -3.73
C ALA A 75 10.32 -15.15 -3.14
N ASP A 76 9.93 -14.13 -3.92
CA ASP A 76 9.89 -12.75 -3.44
C ASP A 76 8.80 -12.56 -2.38
N ARG A 77 7.65 -13.21 -2.53
CA ARG A 77 6.58 -13.20 -1.53
C ARG A 77 7.06 -13.73 -0.19
N GLU A 78 7.76 -14.87 -0.18
CA GLU A 78 8.36 -15.40 1.05
C GLU A 78 9.41 -14.45 1.65
N ALA A 79 10.21 -13.80 0.81
CA ALA A 79 11.19 -12.81 1.25
C ALA A 79 10.54 -11.56 1.85
N VAL A 80 9.46 -11.06 1.25
CA VAL A 80 8.67 -9.92 1.76
C VAL A 80 8.03 -10.27 3.09
N ALA A 81 7.39 -11.43 3.21
CA ALA A 81 6.81 -11.89 4.49
C ALA A 81 7.86 -11.97 5.60
N ALA A 82 9.05 -12.50 5.29
CA ALA A 82 10.15 -12.56 6.25
C ALA A 82 10.66 -11.15 6.64
N ALA A 83 10.77 -10.24 5.68
CA ALA A 83 11.18 -8.85 5.93
C ALA A 83 10.15 -8.11 6.81
N LEU A 84 8.86 -8.28 6.55
CA LEU A 84 7.78 -7.70 7.35
C LEU A 84 7.83 -8.15 8.81
N LEU A 85 7.97 -9.46 9.03
CA LEU A 85 8.11 -10.00 10.38
C LEU A 85 9.38 -9.51 11.08
N ALA A 86 10.49 -9.39 10.36
CA ALA A 86 11.75 -8.86 10.90
C ALA A 86 11.66 -7.36 11.24
N ALA A 87 10.88 -6.60 10.47
CA ALA A 87 10.58 -5.18 10.73
C ALA A 87 9.56 -4.96 11.86
N GLY A 88 8.95 -6.05 12.37
CA GLY A 88 8.06 -6.00 13.54
C GLY A 88 6.58 -5.85 13.21
N PHE A 89 6.18 -6.05 11.94
CA PHE A 89 4.77 -6.08 11.57
C PHE A 89 4.07 -7.28 12.19
N ALA A 90 2.83 -7.06 12.64
CA ALA A 90 1.98 -8.13 13.14
C ALA A 90 1.22 -8.77 11.97
N GLN A 91 1.33 -10.10 11.84
CA GLN A 91 0.52 -10.83 10.87
C GLN A 91 -0.94 -10.92 11.36
N THR A 92 -1.87 -10.48 10.53
CA THR A 92 -3.33 -10.54 10.74
C THR A 92 -3.95 -11.34 9.60
N SER A 93 -4.96 -12.19 9.83
CA SER A 93 -5.54 -12.97 8.73
C SER A 93 -7.06 -13.09 8.76
N ALA A 94 -7.65 -12.95 7.56
CA ALA A 94 -9.01 -13.38 7.24
C ALA A 94 -9.13 -13.91 5.79
N VAL A 95 -8.47 -13.33 4.78
CA VAL A 95 -8.34 -13.89 3.40
C VAL A 95 -7.09 -13.28 2.74
N GLY A 96 -5.99 -14.02 2.62
CA GLY A 96 -4.65 -13.46 2.28
C GLY A 96 -3.78 -13.22 3.52
N GLU A 97 -2.47 -13.04 3.34
CA GLU A 97 -1.55 -12.76 4.45
C GLU A 97 -1.41 -11.25 4.63
N TYR A 98 -2.07 -10.68 5.65
CA TYR A 98 -1.95 -9.27 5.99
C TYR A 98 -0.90 -9.07 7.08
N TYR A 99 -0.17 -7.97 6.99
CA TYR A 99 0.85 -7.56 7.94
C TYR A 99 0.64 -6.09 8.24
N SER A 100 0.39 -5.75 9.50
CA SER A 100 0.10 -4.38 9.89
C SER A 100 1.02 -3.91 11.00
N MET A 101 1.32 -2.63 10.98
CA MET A 101 1.95 -1.94 12.10
C MET A 101 1.34 -0.55 12.28
N GLU A 102 1.55 -0.02 13.47
CA GLU A 102 1.27 1.36 13.80
C GLU A 102 2.55 1.97 14.35
N SER A 103 2.93 3.13 13.82
CA SER A 103 4.06 3.91 14.31
C SER A 103 3.54 5.18 14.96
N GLY A 104 3.92 5.39 16.22
CA GLY A 104 3.72 6.66 16.90
C GLY A 104 4.96 7.56 16.77
N GLY A 105 4.86 8.81 17.24
CA GLY A 105 5.98 9.74 17.29
C GLY A 105 5.67 11.08 16.63
N GLU A 106 6.70 11.72 16.07
CA GLU A 106 6.58 13.01 15.38
C GLU A 106 5.82 12.89 14.06
N PHE A 107 5.99 11.77 13.35
CA PHE A 107 5.30 11.44 12.09
C PHE A 107 4.51 10.14 12.22
N PRO A 108 3.38 10.16 12.96
CA PRO A 108 2.56 8.97 13.17
C PRO A 108 2.00 8.45 11.85
N HIS A 109 1.95 7.13 11.71
CA HIS A 109 1.37 6.48 10.54
C HIS A 109 0.89 5.08 10.88
N THR A 110 -0.02 4.58 10.05
CA THR A 110 -0.34 3.15 10.00
C THR A 110 0.15 2.59 8.68
N GLU A 111 0.59 1.35 8.69
CA GLU A 111 1.09 0.68 7.50
C GLU A 111 0.51 -0.73 7.46
N THR A 112 0.04 -1.15 6.29
CA THR A 112 -0.49 -2.48 6.08
C THR A 112 -0.05 -3.01 4.74
N HIS A 113 0.40 -4.27 4.74
CA HIS A 113 0.75 -5.01 3.55
C HIS A 113 -0.17 -6.22 3.43
N ALA A 114 -0.50 -6.57 2.20
CA ALA A 114 -1.22 -7.79 1.88
C ALA A 114 -0.46 -8.56 0.81
N LEU A 115 -0.22 -9.84 1.07
CA LEU A 115 0.34 -10.78 0.13
C LEU A 115 -0.76 -11.75 -0.32
N TYR A 116 -1.01 -11.81 -1.62
CA TYR A 116 -1.99 -12.70 -2.21
C TYR A 116 -1.56 -13.13 -3.61
N GLU A 117 -1.44 -14.45 -3.84
CA GLU A 117 -0.95 -15.01 -5.10
C GLU A 117 0.37 -14.34 -5.55
N ASP A 118 0.42 -13.76 -6.75
CA ASP A 118 1.55 -13.04 -7.34
C ASP A 118 1.52 -11.53 -7.06
N PHE A 119 0.70 -11.06 -6.11
CA PHE A 119 0.56 -9.65 -5.77
C PHE A 119 0.97 -9.35 -4.34
N TRP A 120 1.65 -8.22 -4.21
CA TRP A 120 1.92 -7.55 -2.95
C TRP A 120 1.32 -6.15 -3.00
N VAL A 121 0.38 -5.86 -2.10
CA VAL A 121 -0.13 -4.52 -1.86
C VAL A 121 0.53 -3.96 -0.61
N ALA A 122 1.12 -2.78 -0.70
CA ALA A 122 1.75 -2.06 0.41
C ALA A 122 1.09 -0.70 0.57
N THR A 123 0.53 -0.41 1.74
CA THR A 123 -0.13 0.87 2.03
C THR A 123 0.44 1.53 3.26
N LEU A 124 0.86 2.78 3.12
CA LEU A 124 1.25 3.66 4.22
C LEU A 124 0.26 4.83 4.30
N ASP A 125 -0.38 4.97 5.45
CA ASP A 125 -1.34 6.02 5.76
C ASP A 125 -0.73 7.00 6.78
N GLY A 126 -0.03 8.01 6.27
CA GLY A 126 0.67 9.04 7.04
C GLY A 126 -0.30 10.00 7.70
N PHE A 127 -0.18 10.17 9.01
CA PHE A 127 -1.12 10.91 9.86
C PHE A 127 -2.58 10.43 9.78
N GLY A 128 -2.80 9.23 9.23
CA GLY A 128 -4.07 8.52 9.20
C GLY A 128 -3.98 7.19 9.96
N THR A 129 -5.12 6.49 10.06
CA THR A 129 -5.24 5.23 10.81
C THR A 129 -5.98 4.13 10.03
N SER A 130 -6.06 4.29 8.71
CA SER A 130 -6.94 3.51 7.83
C SER A 130 -6.16 2.68 6.79
N ALA A 131 -4.85 2.49 6.98
CA ALA A 131 -4.03 1.72 6.04
C ALA A 131 -4.58 0.31 5.73
N SER A 132 -5.18 -0.36 6.73
CA SER A 132 -5.80 -1.67 6.53
C SER A 132 -7.00 -1.61 5.58
N LEU A 133 -7.90 -0.64 5.77
CA LEU A 133 -9.07 -0.44 4.91
C LEU A 133 -8.67 -0.19 3.47
N TYR A 134 -7.71 0.71 3.25
CA TYR A 134 -7.20 1.02 1.91
C TYR A 134 -6.48 -0.18 1.28
N THR A 135 -5.75 -0.97 2.06
CA THR A 135 -5.12 -2.20 1.57
C THR A 135 -6.16 -3.23 1.14
N GLU A 136 -7.23 -3.41 1.93
CA GLU A 136 -8.33 -4.33 1.62
C GLU A 136 -9.06 -3.91 0.33
N ASP A 137 -9.33 -2.61 0.16
CA ASP A 137 -9.95 -2.07 -1.06
C ASP A 137 -9.07 -2.29 -2.29
N ALA A 138 -7.78 -1.93 -2.20
CA ALA A 138 -6.81 -2.11 -3.28
C ALA A 138 -6.64 -3.59 -3.64
N MET A 139 -6.55 -4.47 -2.64
CA MET A 139 -6.48 -5.93 -2.86
C MET A 139 -7.78 -6.45 -3.49
N GLY A 140 -8.94 -5.95 -3.08
CA GLY A 140 -10.24 -6.26 -3.66
C GLY A 140 -10.32 -5.92 -5.14
N THR A 141 -9.75 -4.79 -5.55
CA THR A 141 -9.61 -4.38 -6.96
C THR A 141 -8.65 -5.30 -7.72
N VAL A 142 -7.43 -5.49 -7.21
CA VAL A 142 -6.39 -6.30 -7.86
C VAL A 142 -6.88 -7.73 -8.13
N ASN A 143 -7.59 -8.32 -7.17
CA ASN A 143 -8.18 -9.65 -7.32
C ASN A 143 -9.22 -9.73 -8.44
N GLN A 144 -9.92 -8.65 -8.75
CA GLN A 144 -10.89 -8.61 -9.86
C GLN A 144 -10.21 -8.52 -11.24
N LEU A 145 -8.99 -7.99 -11.31
CA LEU A 145 -8.23 -7.87 -12.56
C LEU A 145 -7.62 -9.19 -13.05
N ASN A 146 -7.67 -10.25 -12.24
CA ASN A 146 -7.14 -11.58 -12.59
C ASN A 146 -8.21 -12.56 -13.12
N PHE A 147 -9.46 -12.11 -13.33
CA PHE A 147 -10.54 -12.92 -13.91
C PHE A 147 -11.02 -12.41 -15.28
#